data_AF-M6QDE1-F1
#
_entry.id   AF-M6QDE1-F1
#
_cell.length_a   1.000
_cell.length_b   1.000
_cell.length_c   1.000
_cell.angle_alpha   90.00
_cell.angle_beta   90.00
_cell.angle_gamma   90.00
#
_symmetry.space_group_name_H-M   'P 1'
#
loop_
_entity.id
_entity.type
_entity.pdbx_description
1 polymer ?
#
loop_
_entity_poly.entity_id
_entity_poly.type
_entity_poly.pdbx_seq_one_letter_code
_entity_poly.pdbx_strand_id
1 'polypeptide(L)'
;MGSSQISGFKITNPRPYDSQRLSVIVLLNAINSAKVHKNTIEGVMGGHGIIIDSNNYEATLQGGNVISGNSIYSNLTGIIDSTLSSSKVNKVENNIITQNNIGVNSGHIRLDLGQGSTGSVGGNVFSCNDHQDLYLSPSTAVTLYALSNAWDHMPPTVWDHYSGSGTDIVNSNNAALIYFAGGSVAPGACN
;
A
#
# COMPACT_ATOMS: atom_id res chain seq x y z
N MET A 1 1.07 8.43 -25.95
CA MET A 1 2.38 8.20 -25.28
C MET A 1 2.24 6.96 -24.42
N GLY A 2 3.17 6.02 -24.49
CA GLY A 2 3.08 4.77 -23.73
C GLY A 2 3.38 5.02 -22.25
N SER A 3 2.44 4.70 -21.36
CA SER A 3 2.71 4.62 -19.93
C SER A 3 3.53 3.37 -19.64
N SER A 4 4.63 3.49 -18.89
CA SER A 4 5.40 2.32 -18.44
C SER A 4 4.49 1.37 -17.65
N GLN A 5 4.55 0.07 -17.96
CA GLN A 5 3.67 -0.93 -17.36
C GLN A 5 4.45 -2.21 -16.99
N ILE A 6 4.16 -2.73 -15.80
CA ILE A 6 4.55 -4.07 -15.33
C ILE A 6 3.27 -4.86 -15.12
N SER A 7 3.06 -5.93 -15.89
CA SER A 7 1.79 -6.65 -15.83
C SER A 7 1.81 -8.10 -16.27
N GLY A 8 1.01 -8.93 -15.59
CA GLY A 8 0.81 -10.33 -15.93
C GLY A 8 1.91 -11.27 -15.42
N PHE A 9 2.78 -10.80 -14.53
CA PHE A 9 3.88 -11.59 -14.01
C PHE A 9 3.56 -12.21 -12.66
N LYS A 10 4.09 -13.41 -12.44
CA LYS A 10 4.35 -13.91 -11.09
C LYS A 10 5.83 -13.68 -10.79
N ILE A 11 6.11 -12.90 -9.75
CA ILE A 11 7.48 -12.59 -9.33
C ILE A 11 7.62 -13.00 -7.86
N THR A 12 8.51 -13.95 -7.63
CA THR A 12 8.82 -14.48 -6.30
C THR A 12 10.28 -14.16 -5.99
N ASN A 13 10.56 -13.58 -4.82
CA ASN A 13 11.93 -13.38 -4.35
C ASN A 13 12.19 -14.18 -3.08
N PRO A 14 12.54 -15.47 -3.16
CA PRO A 14 12.58 -16.38 -2.01
C PRO A 14 13.80 -16.16 -1.09
N ARG A 15 14.40 -14.98 -1.14
CA ARG A 15 15.61 -14.66 -0.39
C ARG A 15 15.29 -14.69 1.12
N PRO A 16 16.11 -15.36 1.94
CA PRO A 16 15.98 -15.27 3.40
C PRO A 16 16.15 -13.83 3.91
N TYR A 17 15.54 -13.54 5.06
CA TYR A 17 15.71 -12.26 5.74
C TYR A 17 17.19 -11.94 5.98
N ASP A 18 17.60 -10.72 5.59
CA ASP A 18 18.92 -10.16 5.83
C ASP A 18 18.75 -8.71 6.31
N SER A 19 19.04 -8.45 7.59
CA SER A 19 18.87 -7.13 8.22
C SER A 19 19.79 -6.04 7.62
N GLN A 20 20.79 -6.43 6.82
CA GLN A 20 21.70 -5.49 6.16
C GLN A 20 21.32 -5.18 4.72
N ARG A 21 20.34 -5.89 4.14
CA ARG A 21 19.99 -5.74 2.72
C ARG A 21 18.49 -5.84 2.47
N LEU A 22 17.90 -4.70 2.14
CA LEU A 22 16.52 -4.64 1.65
C LEU A 22 16.43 -5.19 0.23
N SER A 23 15.39 -5.98 -0.01
CA SER A 23 15.06 -6.51 -1.34
C SER A 23 13.75 -5.89 -1.81
N VAL A 24 13.61 -5.63 -3.11
CA VAL A 24 12.41 -5.00 -3.68
C VAL A 24 12.06 -5.71 -4.98
N ILE A 25 10.78 -6.08 -5.17
CA ILE A 25 10.34 -6.69 -6.44
C ILE A 25 10.04 -5.61 -7.48
N VAL A 26 9.20 -4.64 -7.14
CA VAL A 26 8.89 -3.50 -8.03
C VAL A 26 9.34 -2.21 -7.38
N LEU A 27 10.27 -1.52 -8.04
CA LEU A 27 10.68 -0.18 -7.67
C LEU A 27 10.21 0.82 -8.73
N LEU A 28 9.26 1.67 -8.36
CA LEU A 28 8.84 2.82 -9.16
C LEU A 28 9.66 4.04 -8.71
N ASN A 29 10.87 4.18 -9.24
CA ASN A 29 11.78 5.26 -8.84
C ASN A 29 11.71 6.44 -9.82
N ALA A 30 11.34 7.63 -9.34
CA ALA A 30 11.33 8.87 -10.12
C ALA A 30 10.46 8.77 -11.38
N ILE A 31 9.33 8.08 -11.23
CA ILE A 31 8.42 7.79 -12.33
C ILE A 31 7.00 8.21 -11.95
N ASN A 32 6.31 8.75 -12.94
CA ASN A 32 4.90 9.07 -12.85
C ASN A 32 4.11 8.30 -13.89
N SER A 33 2.82 8.13 -13.61
CA SER A 33 1.87 7.50 -14.53
C SER A 33 2.25 6.06 -14.92
N ALA A 34 3.06 5.38 -14.12
CA ALA A 34 3.37 3.97 -14.33
C ALA A 34 2.21 3.09 -13.84
N LYS A 35 2.08 1.91 -14.44
CA LYS A 35 1.06 0.93 -14.07
C LYS A 35 1.68 -0.37 -13.58
N VAL A 36 1.35 -0.79 -12.37
CA VAL A 36 1.67 -2.13 -11.83
C VAL A 36 0.36 -2.88 -11.72
N HIS A 37 0.16 -3.88 -12.57
CA HIS A 37 -1.17 -4.45 -12.76
C HIS A 37 -1.21 -5.95 -12.97
N LYS A 38 -2.13 -6.67 -12.32
CA LYS A 38 -2.30 -8.12 -12.52
C LYS A 38 -1.01 -8.91 -12.32
N ASN A 39 -0.24 -8.54 -11.30
CA ASN A 39 0.95 -9.30 -10.91
C ASN A 39 0.67 -10.11 -9.65
N THR A 40 1.39 -11.21 -9.49
CA THR A 40 1.58 -11.89 -8.21
C THR A 40 2.96 -11.51 -7.69
N ILE A 41 3.04 -10.94 -6.51
CA ILE A 41 4.27 -10.40 -5.90
C ILE A 41 4.43 -11.03 -4.52
N GLU A 42 5.42 -11.91 -4.37
CA GLU A 42 5.56 -12.68 -3.14
C GLU A 42 6.99 -12.97 -2.67
N GLY A 43 7.08 -13.29 -1.38
CA GLY A 43 8.20 -14.01 -0.80
C GLY A 43 9.38 -13.14 -0.37
N VAL A 44 9.26 -11.80 -0.41
CA VAL A 44 10.35 -10.88 -0.05
C VAL A 44 10.51 -10.80 1.47
N MET A 45 11.08 -11.84 2.08
CA MET A 45 11.40 -11.83 3.50
C MET A 45 12.48 -10.78 3.79
N GLY A 46 12.14 -9.77 4.59
CA GLY A 46 13.04 -8.63 4.86
C GLY A 46 13.04 -7.53 3.81
N GLY A 47 12.05 -7.51 2.92
CA GLY A 47 11.93 -6.45 1.92
C GLY A 47 10.50 -6.22 1.43
N HIS A 48 10.37 -5.51 0.32
CA HIS A 48 9.12 -4.87 -0.07
C HIS A 48 8.61 -5.40 -1.41
N GLY A 49 7.29 -5.58 -1.52
CA GLY A 49 6.65 -5.98 -2.78
C GLY A 49 6.77 -4.86 -3.81
N ILE A 50 6.14 -3.73 -3.52
CA ILE A 50 6.17 -2.52 -4.36
C ILE A 50 6.68 -1.35 -3.52
N ILE A 51 7.67 -0.62 -4.03
CA ILE A 51 8.03 0.69 -3.51
C ILE A 51 7.70 1.76 -4.55
N ILE A 52 6.88 2.73 -4.13
CA ILE A 52 6.58 3.94 -4.88
C ILE A 52 7.49 5.05 -4.37
N ASP A 53 8.47 5.37 -5.20
CA ASP A 53 9.56 6.31 -4.97
C ASP A 53 10.47 5.91 -3.78
N SER A 54 11.78 5.98 -3.99
CA SER A 54 12.75 5.64 -2.94
C SER A 54 14.00 6.49 -3.09
N ASN A 55 14.03 7.67 -2.46
CA ASN A 55 15.19 8.56 -2.38
C ASN A 55 15.39 9.59 -3.51
N ASN A 56 14.38 9.87 -4.35
CA ASN A 56 14.47 11.02 -5.26
C ASN A 56 13.88 12.28 -4.59
N TYR A 57 14.54 13.43 -4.74
CA TYR A 57 14.08 14.73 -4.23
C TYR A 57 13.26 15.53 -5.27
N GLU A 58 13.27 15.10 -6.54
CA GLU A 58 12.48 15.72 -7.61
C GLU A 58 11.01 15.31 -7.53
N ALA A 59 10.28 15.91 -6.57
CA ALA A 59 8.87 15.61 -6.27
C ALA A 59 7.94 15.77 -7.49
N THR A 60 8.34 16.50 -8.52
CA THR A 60 7.57 16.70 -9.75
C THR A 60 7.49 15.45 -10.62
N LEU A 61 8.47 14.54 -10.50
CA LEU A 61 8.54 13.31 -11.30
C LEU A 61 7.80 12.13 -10.65
N GLN A 62 7.37 12.27 -9.40
CA GLN A 62 6.85 11.22 -8.54
C GLN A 62 5.33 11.13 -8.59
N GLY A 63 4.78 9.95 -8.26
CA GLY A 63 3.35 9.78 -8.04
C GLY A 63 2.49 9.70 -9.32
N GLY A 64 1.16 9.63 -9.12
CA GLY A 64 0.21 9.43 -10.23
C GLY A 64 0.26 8.03 -10.83
N ASN A 65 0.89 7.08 -10.14
CA ASN A 65 0.98 5.69 -10.57
C ASN A 65 -0.33 4.94 -10.28
N VAL A 66 -0.57 3.86 -11.02
CA VAL A 66 -1.75 2.99 -10.85
C VAL A 66 -1.30 1.60 -10.42
N ILE A 67 -1.64 1.22 -9.20
CA ILE A 67 -1.39 -0.09 -8.62
C ILE A 67 -2.72 -0.83 -8.54
N SER A 68 -2.95 -1.80 -9.42
CA SER A 68 -4.28 -2.41 -9.54
C SER A 68 -4.32 -3.89 -9.86
N GLY A 69 -5.22 -4.65 -9.23
CA GLY A 69 -5.41 -6.05 -9.59
C GLY A 69 -4.24 -6.96 -9.22
N ASN A 70 -3.35 -6.54 -8.33
CA ASN A 70 -2.20 -7.35 -7.91
C ASN A 70 -2.55 -8.23 -6.71
N SER A 71 -1.90 -9.39 -6.61
CA SER A 71 -1.86 -10.22 -5.41
C SER A 71 -0.49 -10.04 -4.76
N ILE A 72 -0.45 -9.49 -3.54
CA ILE A 72 0.77 -9.07 -2.84
C ILE A 72 0.78 -9.72 -1.46
N TYR A 73 1.68 -10.68 -1.26
CA TYR A 73 1.70 -11.45 0.00
C TYR A 73 3.07 -11.97 0.39
N SER A 74 3.25 -12.31 1.67
CA SER A 74 4.52 -12.82 2.22
C SER A 74 5.72 -11.87 2.01
N ASN A 75 5.50 -10.56 2.14
CA ASN A 75 6.56 -9.54 2.12
C ASN A 75 6.71 -8.88 3.51
N LEU A 76 7.85 -8.25 3.80
CA LEU A 76 7.96 -7.37 4.99
C LEU A 76 7.03 -6.15 4.85
N THR A 77 6.88 -5.62 3.64
CA THR A 77 5.79 -4.66 3.37
C THR A 77 5.24 -4.92 1.99
N GLY A 78 3.92 -4.98 1.85
CA GLY A 78 3.29 -5.15 0.54
C GLY A 78 3.58 -3.95 -0.37
N ILE A 79 3.17 -2.76 0.07
CA ILE A 79 3.37 -1.50 -0.65
C ILE A 79 4.00 -0.45 0.28
N ILE A 80 5.07 0.21 -0.16
CA ILE A 80 5.58 1.43 0.44
C ILE A 80 5.26 2.61 -0.47
N ASP A 81 4.67 3.66 0.08
CA ASP A 81 4.50 4.96 -0.57
C ASP A 81 5.36 6.03 0.09
N SER A 82 6.40 6.47 -0.63
CA SER A 82 7.26 7.59 -0.25
C SER A 82 7.13 8.76 -1.22
N THR A 83 6.01 8.87 -1.93
CA THR A 83 5.75 9.96 -2.88
C THR A 83 5.77 11.31 -2.16
N LEU A 84 6.63 12.23 -2.59
CA LEU A 84 6.75 13.58 -2.06
C LEU A 84 5.92 14.63 -2.82
N SER A 85 5.42 14.26 -4.01
CA SER A 85 4.61 15.16 -4.83
C SER A 85 3.41 15.69 -4.06
N SER A 86 3.21 17.01 -4.03
CA SER A 86 2.03 17.63 -3.41
C SER A 86 0.80 17.61 -4.31
N SER A 87 0.98 17.42 -5.61
CA SER A 87 -0.09 17.50 -6.62
C SER A 87 -0.45 16.16 -7.25
N LYS A 88 0.29 15.09 -6.96
CA LYS A 88 0.07 13.77 -7.54
C LYS A 88 -0.22 12.75 -6.44
N VAL A 89 -1.26 11.96 -6.67
CA VAL A 89 -1.74 10.89 -5.79
C VAL A 89 -1.69 9.60 -6.58
N ASN A 90 -1.23 8.51 -5.96
CA ASN A 90 -1.21 7.19 -6.58
C ASN A 90 -2.57 6.51 -6.40
N LYS A 91 -3.07 5.92 -7.48
CA LYS A 91 -4.31 5.16 -7.50
C LYS A 91 -4.03 3.72 -7.07
N VAL A 92 -4.71 3.22 -6.04
CA VAL A 92 -4.60 1.84 -5.58
C VAL A 92 -5.98 1.21 -5.48
N GLU A 93 -6.25 0.21 -6.31
CA GLU A 93 -7.58 -0.41 -6.42
C GLU A 93 -7.54 -1.89 -6.78
N ASN A 94 -8.53 -2.65 -6.30
CA ASN A 94 -8.72 -4.06 -6.65
C ASN A 94 -7.49 -4.95 -6.38
N ASN A 95 -6.64 -4.63 -5.40
CA ASN A 95 -5.50 -5.48 -5.02
C ASN A 95 -5.88 -6.43 -3.87
N ILE A 96 -5.26 -7.60 -3.82
CA ILE A 96 -5.29 -8.50 -2.66
C ILE A 96 -3.96 -8.35 -1.94
N ILE A 97 -3.97 -7.81 -0.72
CA ILE A 97 -2.80 -7.48 0.07
C ILE A 97 -2.92 -8.21 1.40
N THR A 98 -2.28 -9.39 1.48
CA THR A 98 -2.51 -10.33 2.57
C THR A 98 -1.22 -10.97 3.05
N GLN A 99 -1.14 -11.42 4.31
CA GLN A 99 0.01 -12.17 4.83
C GLN A 99 1.36 -11.47 4.62
N ASN A 100 1.36 -10.14 4.58
CA ASN A 100 2.57 -9.35 4.69
C ASN A 100 2.80 -9.01 6.16
N ASN A 101 4.00 -8.58 6.54
CA ASN A 101 4.20 -8.06 7.88
C ASN A 101 3.41 -6.75 8.08
N ILE A 102 3.48 -5.87 7.07
CA ILE A 102 2.65 -4.67 6.93
C ILE A 102 2.03 -4.68 5.53
N GLY A 103 0.73 -4.44 5.39
CA GLY A 103 0.08 -4.39 4.08
C GLY A 103 0.59 -3.22 3.24
N VAL A 104 0.32 -2.00 3.71
CA VAL A 104 0.75 -0.74 3.10
C VAL A 104 1.35 0.19 4.14
N ASN A 105 2.47 0.82 3.82
CA ASN A 105 3.10 1.84 4.64
C ASN A 105 3.19 3.15 3.84
N SER A 106 2.63 4.25 4.37
CA SER A 106 2.71 5.57 3.74
C SER A 106 3.02 6.67 4.76
N GLY A 107 4.12 7.38 4.51
CA GLY A 107 4.57 8.51 5.33
C GLY A 107 4.06 9.87 4.88
N HIS A 108 3.48 9.98 3.68
CA HIS A 108 2.95 11.25 3.14
C HIS A 108 1.48 11.17 2.70
N ILE A 109 0.90 9.96 2.73
CA ILE A 109 -0.47 9.66 2.32
C ILE A 109 -0.75 10.27 0.94
N ARG A 110 -0.01 9.77 -0.05
CA ARG A 110 -0.22 10.07 -1.48
C ARG A 110 -0.84 8.87 -2.17
N LEU A 111 -1.87 8.33 -1.53
CA LEU A 111 -2.63 7.18 -1.98
C LEU A 111 -4.13 7.53 -2.03
N ASP A 112 -4.79 7.08 -3.08
CA ASP A 112 -6.23 6.99 -3.18
C ASP A 112 -6.61 5.51 -3.19
N LEU A 113 -7.10 5.04 -2.05
CA LEU A 113 -7.54 3.67 -1.83
C LEU A 113 -9.04 3.50 -2.07
N GLY A 114 -9.75 4.54 -2.52
CA GLY A 114 -11.16 4.47 -2.87
C GLY A 114 -11.89 5.82 -2.73
N GLN A 115 -12.48 6.30 -3.82
CA GLN A 115 -13.27 7.54 -3.96
C GLN A 115 -12.51 8.85 -3.69
N GLY A 116 -11.17 8.83 -3.74
CA GLY A 116 -10.34 10.03 -3.69
C GLY A 116 -10.15 10.71 -5.05
N SER A 117 -9.14 11.57 -5.12
CA SER A 117 -8.90 12.46 -6.28
C SER A 117 -8.48 11.75 -7.56
N THR A 118 -8.04 10.49 -7.49
CA THR A 118 -7.67 9.70 -8.68
C THR A 118 -8.85 8.90 -9.24
N GLY A 119 -9.99 8.90 -8.54
CA GLY A 119 -11.15 8.08 -8.87
C GLY A 119 -10.89 6.59 -8.65
N SER A 120 -10.11 6.22 -7.62
CA SER A 120 -10.03 4.83 -7.18
C SER A 120 -11.41 4.29 -6.86
N VAL A 121 -11.74 3.10 -7.34
CA VAL A 121 -13.02 2.46 -6.97
C VAL A 121 -12.93 1.73 -5.63
N GLY A 122 -11.74 1.66 -5.02
CA GLY A 122 -11.47 0.79 -3.88
C GLY A 122 -11.35 -0.66 -4.32
N GLY A 123 -12.05 -1.57 -3.65
CA GLY A 123 -12.02 -3.00 -3.94
C GLY A 123 -10.72 -3.69 -3.53
N ASN A 124 -9.86 -3.02 -2.75
CA ASN A 124 -8.71 -3.68 -2.18
C ASN A 124 -9.17 -4.61 -1.04
N VAL A 125 -8.52 -5.76 -0.93
CA VAL A 125 -8.70 -6.71 0.17
C VAL A 125 -7.44 -6.63 1.01
N PHE A 126 -7.57 -6.14 2.23
CA PHE A 126 -6.54 -6.23 3.24
C PHE A 126 -6.93 -7.31 4.24
N SER A 127 -6.03 -8.26 4.48
CA SER A 127 -6.33 -9.36 5.40
C SER A 127 -5.09 -10.06 5.91
N CYS A 128 -5.09 -10.44 7.19
CA CYS A 128 -4.03 -11.24 7.80
C CYS A 128 -2.63 -10.67 7.58
N ASN A 129 -2.49 -9.34 7.53
CA ASN A 129 -1.17 -8.74 7.64
C ASN A 129 -0.76 -8.76 9.12
N ASP A 130 0.46 -9.20 9.42
CA ASP A 130 0.87 -9.61 10.78
C ASP A 130 0.73 -8.49 11.81
N HIS A 131 1.13 -7.26 11.46
CA HIS A 131 1.05 -6.11 12.35
C HIS A 131 -0.13 -5.19 12.04
N GLN A 132 -0.21 -4.72 10.80
CA GLN A 132 -1.33 -3.91 10.35
C GLN A 132 -1.53 -3.94 8.83
N ASP A 133 -2.77 -3.71 8.40
CA ASP A 133 -3.08 -3.56 6.99
C ASP A 133 -2.55 -2.23 6.43
N LEU A 134 -2.80 -1.13 7.15
CA LEU A 134 -2.29 0.20 6.82
C LEU A 134 -1.48 0.77 7.98
N TYR A 135 -0.24 1.18 7.70
CA TYR A 135 0.56 2.01 8.59
C TYR A 135 0.72 3.41 8.01
N LEU A 136 0.14 4.40 8.69
CA LEU A 136 0.09 5.78 8.26
C LEU A 136 0.84 6.64 9.28
N SER A 137 1.84 7.39 8.81
CA SER A 137 2.64 8.27 9.68
C SER A 137 2.93 9.62 9.04
N PRO A 138 1.91 10.40 8.63
CA PRO A 138 2.13 11.69 8.01
C PRO A 138 2.67 12.72 9.00
N SER A 139 3.62 13.53 8.55
CA SER A 139 4.14 14.67 9.32
C SER A 139 3.23 15.90 9.31
N THR A 140 2.18 15.90 8.48
CA THR A 140 1.22 16.99 8.33
C THR A 140 -0.19 16.45 8.19
N ALA A 141 -1.19 17.21 8.66
CA ALA A 141 -2.59 16.86 8.49
C ALA A 141 -2.94 16.62 7.02
N VAL A 142 -3.47 15.43 6.73
CA VAL A 142 -3.79 14.98 5.38
C VAL A 142 -5.01 14.06 5.43
N THR A 143 -5.72 13.96 4.32
CA THR A 143 -6.88 13.10 4.19
C THR A 143 -6.53 11.83 3.40
N LEU A 144 -6.91 10.67 3.92
CA LEU A 144 -6.92 9.40 3.20
C LEU A 144 -8.36 9.03 2.85
N TYR A 145 -8.59 8.69 1.59
CA TYR A 145 -9.84 8.07 1.12
C TYR A 145 -9.59 6.58 0.89
N ALA A 146 -10.34 5.74 1.60
CA ALA A 146 -10.23 4.28 1.61
C ALA A 146 -11.60 3.60 1.59
N LEU A 147 -12.50 4.09 0.75
CA LEU A 147 -13.86 3.57 0.63
C LEU A 147 -13.90 2.25 -0.15
N SER A 148 -14.91 1.44 0.13
CA SER A 148 -15.22 0.19 -0.60
C SER A 148 -14.09 -0.86 -0.58
N ASN A 149 -13.29 -0.90 0.48
CA ASN A 149 -12.27 -1.93 0.70
C ASN A 149 -12.78 -3.02 1.66
N ALA A 150 -12.19 -4.20 1.57
CA ALA A 150 -12.41 -5.28 2.52
C ALA A 150 -11.27 -5.31 3.54
N TRP A 151 -11.62 -5.54 4.81
CA TRP A 151 -10.75 -5.40 5.98
C TRP A 151 -10.88 -6.62 6.89
N ASP A 152 -9.90 -6.86 7.75
CA ASP A 152 -10.00 -7.90 8.77
C ASP A 152 -11.19 -7.66 9.72
N HIS A 153 -11.48 -6.38 10.03
CA HIS A 153 -12.60 -6.00 10.90
C HIS A 153 -13.64 -5.09 10.23
N MET A 154 -14.88 -5.12 10.72
CA MET A 154 -15.96 -4.22 10.28
C MET A 154 -16.73 -3.63 11.48
N PRO A 155 -16.69 -2.31 11.71
CA PRO A 155 -15.84 -1.32 11.01
C PRO A 155 -14.35 -1.63 11.19
N PRO A 156 -13.46 -1.14 10.29
CA PRO A 156 -12.02 -1.30 10.45
C PRO A 156 -11.57 -0.75 11.80
N THR A 157 -10.71 -1.50 12.48
CA THR A 157 -10.05 -1.06 13.71
C THR A 157 -9.03 0.02 13.40
N VAL A 158 -9.00 1.05 14.25
CA VAL A 158 -8.08 2.19 14.07
C VAL A 158 -7.33 2.43 15.38
N TRP A 159 -6.01 2.43 15.30
CA TRP A 159 -5.09 2.70 16.41
C TRP A 159 -4.19 3.89 16.08
N ASP A 160 -3.65 4.55 17.10
CA ASP A 160 -2.80 5.74 16.95
C ASP A 160 -1.30 5.47 17.12
N HIS A 161 -0.93 4.20 17.31
CA HIS A 161 0.44 3.72 17.45
C HIS A 161 0.60 2.35 16.80
N TYR A 162 1.85 1.99 16.49
CA TYR A 162 2.17 0.71 15.88
C TYR A 162 1.63 -0.46 16.70
N SER A 163 0.84 -1.32 16.06
CA SER A 163 0.21 -2.48 16.69
C SER A 163 1.02 -3.76 16.42
N GLY A 164 1.25 -4.54 17.45
CA GLY A 164 1.86 -5.86 17.33
C GLY A 164 0.92 -6.97 16.86
N SER A 165 -0.34 -6.65 16.53
CA SER A 165 -1.44 -7.61 16.56
C SER A 165 -2.53 -7.34 15.50
N GLY A 166 -2.19 -7.39 14.21
CA GLY A 166 -3.20 -7.45 13.12
C GLY A 166 -4.23 -6.31 13.05
N THR A 167 -3.93 -5.08 13.46
CA THR A 167 -4.89 -3.96 13.38
C THR A 167 -5.10 -3.52 11.93
N ASP A 168 -6.32 -3.16 11.53
CA ASP A 168 -6.55 -2.73 10.15
C ASP A 168 -5.79 -1.42 9.85
N ILE A 169 -5.94 -0.39 10.69
CA ILE A 169 -5.37 0.93 10.41
C ILE A 169 -4.61 1.47 11.62
N VAL A 170 -3.32 1.74 11.43
CA VAL A 170 -2.55 2.59 12.34
C VAL A 170 -2.47 3.99 11.76
N ASN A 171 -3.14 4.93 12.41
CA ASN A 171 -3.12 6.37 12.16
C ASN A 171 -2.22 7.07 13.17
N SER A 172 -0.90 7.03 12.95
CA SER A 172 0.08 7.45 13.95
C SER A 172 -0.20 8.86 14.48
N ASN A 173 -0.29 9.01 15.81
CA ASN A 173 -0.62 10.26 16.51
C ASN A 173 -1.96 10.90 16.06
N ASN A 174 -2.87 10.12 15.48
CA ASN A 174 -4.11 10.60 14.86
C ASN A 174 -3.87 11.72 13.81
N ALA A 175 -2.74 11.65 13.09
CA ALA A 175 -2.28 12.71 12.21
C ALA A 175 -3.06 12.82 10.88
N ALA A 176 -3.82 11.79 10.49
CA ALA A 176 -4.64 11.77 9.28
C ALA A 176 -6.13 11.79 9.58
N LEU A 177 -6.91 12.41 8.69
CA LEU A 177 -8.35 12.20 8.60
C LEU A 177 -8.61 11.06 7.61
N ILE A 178 -9.28 10.00 8.06
CA ILE A 178 -9.46 8.78 7.25
C ILE A 178 -10.94 8.58 6.97
N TYR A 179 -11.30 8.50 5.70
CA TYR A 179 -12.63 8.13 5.25
C TYR A 179 -12.63 6.67 4.81
N PHE A 180 -13.30 5.81 5.58
CA PHE A 180 -13.63 4.44 5.22
C PHE A 180 -15.14 4.22 5.35
N ALA A 181 -15.76 3.69 4.30
CA ALA A 181 -17.20 3.40 4.27
C ALA A 181 -17.49 2.44 3.11
N GLY A 182 -18.65 1.78 3.16
CA GLY A 182 -19.10 0.87 2.10
C GLY A 182 -18.22 -0.37 1.92
N GLY A 183 -17.38 -0.68 2.90
CA GLY A 183 -16.50 -1.84 2.89
C GLY A 183 -17.20 -3.15 3.27
N SER A 184 -16.42 -4.23 3.29
CA SER A 184 -16.87 -5.56 3.73
C SER A 184 -15.81 -6.23 4.61
N VAL A 185 -16.15 -7.35 5.24
CA VAL A 185 -15.15 -8.19 5.90
C VAL A 185 -14.37 -8.95 4.83
N ALA A 186 -13.04 -8.96 4.95
CA ALA A 186 -12.16 -9.62 4.01
C ALA A 186 -12.34 -11.14 4.00
N PRO A 187 -12.26 -11.79 2.83
CA PRO A 187 -12.22 -13.25 2.76
C PRO A 187 -10.99 -13.78 3.50
N GLY A 188 -11.22 -14.60 4.53
CA GLY A 188 -10.13 -15.14 5.35
C GLY A 188 -9.56 -14.13 6.35
N ALA A 189 -10.37 -13.17 6.81
CA ALA A 189 -9.98 -12.20 7.82
C ALA A 189 -9.31 -12.82 9.07
N CYS A 190 -8.32 -12.13 9.60
CA CYS A 190 -7.61 -12.45 10.85
C CYS A 190 -8.02 -11.51 12.00
N ASN A 191 -7.46 -11.73 13.21
CA ASN A 191 -7.75 -10.95 14.42
C ASN A 191 -6.65 -9.94 14.73
#